data_AF-A0A3D0X1B0-F1
#
_entry.id   AF-A0A3D0X1B0-F1
#
_cell.length_a   1.000
_cell.length_b   1.000
_cell.length_c   1.000
_cell.angle_alpha   90.00
_cell.angle_beta   90.00
_cell.angle_gamma   90.00
#
_symmetry.space_group_name_H-M   'P 1'
#
loop_
_entity.id
_entity.type
_entity.pdbx_description
1 polymer ?
#
loop_
_entity_poly.entity_id
_entity_poly.type
_entity_poly.pdbx_seq_one_letter_code
_entity_poly.pdbx_strand_id
1 'polypeptide(L)'
;MATVPTQIRIDRDIKAQATTLFASLGLDMSRAVNLFLRQCVLRGGIPFPIEMPKGGADELSTTRENCMFNNKNESIKIGDNVNR
;
A
#
# COMPACT_ATOMS: atom_id res chain seq x y z
N MET A 1 4.94 18.40 -14.41
CA MET A 1 3.74 17.54 -14.40
C MET A 1 2.72 18.20 -13.49
N ALA A 2 1.45 18.28 -13.90
CA ALA A 2 0.39 18.84 -13.06
C ALA A 2 0.17 17.98 -11.81
N THR A 3 0.04 18.61 -10.65
CA THR A 3 -0.30 17.94 -9.40
C THR A 3 -1.79 18.13 -9.13
N VAL A 4 -2.49 17.04 -8.83
CA VAL A 4 -3.89 17.07 -8.42
C VAL A 4 -3.94 17.00 -6.89
N PRO A 5 -4.71 17.86 -6.20
CA PRO A 5 -4.88 17.77 -4.76
C PRO A 5 -5.64 16.49 -4.39
N THR A 6 -5.13 15.75 -3.42
CA THR A 6 -5.75 14.50 -2.93
C THR A 6 -6.07 14.62 -1.45
N GLN A 7 -7.33 14.42 -1.08
CA GLN A 7 -7.78 14.39 0.31
C GLN A 7 -7.83 12.96 0.82
N ILE A 8 -7.12 12.68 1.92
CA ILE A 8 -7.02 11.34 2.52
C ILE A 8 -7.42 11.44 4.00
N ARG A 9 -8.33 10.56 4.45
CA ARG A 9 -8.69 10.46 5.86
C ARG A 9 -7.78 9.44 6.53
N ILE A 10 -7.11 9.85 7.59
CA ILE A 10 -6.14 9.04 8.33
C ILE A 10 -6.44 9.22 9.80
N ASP A 11 -6.28 8.14 10.57
CA ASP A 11 -6.35 8.20 12.02
C ASP A 11 -5.31 9.18 12.59
N ARG A 12 -5.66 9.86 13.68
CA ARG A 12 -4.81 10.90 14.26
C ARG A 12 -3.51 10.34 14.81
N ASP A 13 -3.56 9.19 15.48
CA ASP A 13 -2.41 8.60 16.13
C ASP A 13 -1.44 8.02 15.10
N ILE A 14 -1.99 7.36 14.08
CA ILE A 14 -1.20 6.87 12.93
C ILE A 14 -0.52 8.02 12.19
N LYS A 15 -1.22 9.14 11.97
CA LYS A 15 -0.63 10.32 11.33
C LYS A 15 0.54 10.87 12.15
N ALA A 16 0.39 10.97 13.48
CA ALA A 16 1.45 11.46 14.36
C ALA A 16 2.68 10.56 14.31
N GLN A 17 2.49 9.24 14.44
CA GLN A 17 3.57 8.25 14.38
C GLN A 17 4.31 8.29 13.04
N ALA A 18 3.56 8.29 11.93
CA ALA A 18 4.12 8.35 10.59
C ALA A 18 4.90 9.65 10.35
N THR A 19 4.39 10.79 10.82
CA THR A 19 5.06 12.09 10.67
C THR A 19 6.41 12.10 11.39
N THR A 20 6.48 11.60 12.63
CA THR A 20 7.74 11.50 13.38
C THR A 20 8.74 10.58 12.69
N LEU A 21 8.28 9.43 12.19
CA LEU A 21 9.11 8.49 11.46
C LEU A 21 9.67 9.13 10.18
N PHE A 22 8.82 9.74 9.35
CA PHE A 22 9.26 10.37 8.11
C PHE A 22 10.18 11.57 8.36
N ALA A 23 9.95 12.35 9.42
CA ALA A 23 10.83 13.44 9.82
C ALA A 23 12.25 12.94 10.14
N SER A 24 12.39 11.80 10.84
CA SER A 24 13.71 11.19 11.10
C SER A 24 14.44 10.74 9.83
N LEU A 25 13.70 10.47 8.75
CA LEU A 25 14.22 10.10 7.43
C LEU A 25 14.43 11.33 6.51
N GLY A 26 14.11 12.54 6.97
CA GLY A 26 14.16 13.76 6.16
C GLY A 26 13.07 13.85 5.09
N LEU A 27 11.94 13.16 5.30
CA LEU A 27 10.81 13.09 4.38
C LEU A 27 9.59 13.81 4.94
N ASP A 28 8.91 14.57 4.08
CA ASP A 28 7.57 15.10 4.37
C ASP A 28 6.50 14.05 4.09
N MET A 29 5.36 14.12 4.80
CA MET A 29 4.23 13.22 4.61
C MET A 29 3.78 13.14 3.15
N SER A 30 3.74 14.28 2.46
CA SER A 30 3.35 14.35 1.05
C SER A 30 4.36 13.64 0.15
N ARG A 31 5.65 13.66 0.50
CA ARG A 31 6.69 12.95 -0.26
C ARG A 31 6.66 11.45 -0.01
N ALA A 32 6.43 11.03 1.22
CA ALA A 32 6.25 9.62 1.55
C ALA A 32 5.05 9.00 0.80
N VAL A 33 3.90 9.68 0.78
CA VAL A 33 2.71 9.20 0.04
C VAL A 33 2.96 9.16 -1.46
N ASN A 34 3.58 10.20 -2.03
CA ASN A 34 3.92 10.20 -3.46
C ASN A 34 4.92 9.09 -3.82
N LEU A 35 5.90 8.84 -2.94
CA LEU A 35 6.86 7.75 -3.13
C LEU A 35 6.15 6.41 -3.13
N PHE A 36 5.26 6.17 -2.14
CA PHE A 36 4.45 4.97 -2.05
C PHE A 36 3.64 4.73 -3.34
N LEU A 37 2.91 5.74 -3.82
CA LEU A 37 2.11 5.62 -5.05
C LEU A 37 2.97 5.29 -6.28
N ARG A 38 4.16 5.89 -6.39
CA ARG A 38 5.11 5.58 -7.48
C ARG A 38 5.61 4.14 -7.40
N GLN A 39 5.89 3.64 -6.19
CA GLN A 39 6.28 2.25 -6.00
C GLN A 39 5.15 1.29 -6.38
N CYS A 40 3.91 1.63 -6.06
CA CYS A 40 2.75 0.84 -6.47
C CYS A 40 2.63 0.74 -8.00
N VAL A 41 2.78 1.86 -8.69
CA VAL A 41 2.72 1.92 -10.16
C VAL A 41 3.90 1.15 -10.79
N LEU A 42 5.11 1.31 -10.25
CA LEU A 42 6.30 0.66 -10.78
C LEU A 42 6.23 -0.88 -10.68
N ARG A 43 5.70 -1.41 -9.58
CA ARG A 43 5.60 -2.85 -9.33
C ARG A 43 4.28 -3.48 -9.80
N GLY A 44 3.28 -2.66 -10.13
CA GLY A 44 1.94 -3.14 -10.50
C GLY A 44 1.20 -3.80 -9.32
N GLY A 45 1.48 -3.40 -8.08
CA GLY A 45 0.96 -4.01 -6.86
C GLY A 45 1.35 -3.23 -5.60
N ILE A 46 1.06 -3.76 -4.41
CA ILE A 46 1.44 -3.11 -3.14
C ILE A 46 2.93 -3.36 -2.86
N PRO A 47 3.71 -2.33 -2.48
CA PRO A 47 5.16 -2.43 -2.36
C PRO A 47 5.66 -3.16 -1.10
N PHE A 48 4.76 -3.62 -0.23
CA PHE A 48 5.04 -4.38 0.98
C PHE A 48 4.12 -5.61 1.08
N PRO A 49 4.57 -6.69 1.74
CA PRO A 49 3.71 -7.83 2.04
C PRO A 49 2.61 -7.42 3.02
N ILE A 50 1.38 -7.89 2.77
CA ILE A 50 0.26 -7.70 3.70
C ILE A 50 0.24 -8.90 4.64
N GLU A 51 0.66 -8.68 5.88
CA GLU A 51 0.62 -9.70 6.92
C GLU A 51 -0.41 -9.32 7.98
N MET A 52 -1.15 -10.29 8.49
CA MET A 52 -1.96 -10.08 9.69
C MET A 52 -0.99 -9.96 10.87
N PRO A 53 -1.13 -8.94 11.73
CA PRO A 53 -0.33 -8.86 12.95
C PRO A 53 -0.64 -10.11 13.77
N LYS A 54 0.31 -11.05 13.79
CA LYS A 54 0.21 -12.22 14.65
C LYS A 54 0.25 -11.68 16.09
N GLY A 55 -0.92 -11.60 16.71
CA GLY A 55 -1.04 -11.40 18.16
C GLY A 55 -0.14 -12.44 18.84
N GLY A 56 0.72 -11.96 19.73
CA GLY A 56 1.94 -12.65 20.13
C GLY A 56 1.77 -14.14 20.47
N ALA A 57 2.57 -14.96 19.79
CA ALA A 57 3.17 -16.20 20.29
C ALA A 57 4.01 -16.78 19.14
N ASP A 58 5.33 -16.76 19.34
CA ASP A 58 6.30 -17.74 18.86
C ASP A 58 6.13 -18.32 17.45
N GLU A 59 6.98 -17.89 16.51
CA GLU A 59 7.71 -18.87 15.70
C GLU A 59 8.96 -18.24 15.05
N LEU A 60 10.11 -18.43 15.71
CA LEU A 60 11.38 -18.56 15.00
C LEU A 60 11.32 -19.85 14.17
N SER A 61 10.95 -19.75 12.90
CA SER A 61 11.35 -20.62 11.77
C SER A 61 10.47 -20.15 10.59
N THR A 62 10.88 -19.91 9.35
CA THR A 62 11.71 -20.68 8.45
C THR A 62 11.96 -19.75 7.25
N THR A 63 13.21 -19.64 6.78
CA THR A 63 13.51 -19.14 5.44
C THR A 63 12.67 -19.93 4.42
N ARG A 64 11.77 -19.29 3.69
CA ARG A 64 11.30 -19.81 2.40
C ARG A 64 10.56 -18.77 1.57
N GLU A 65 11.16 -18.54 0.41
CA GLU A 65 10.61 -17.97 -0.81
C GLU A 65 9.08 -18.16 -1.03
N ASN A 66 8.50 -17.18 -1.75
CA ASN A 66 7.31 -17.32 -2.60
C ASN A 66 5.95 -16.81 -2.09
N CYS A 67 5.88 -15.58 -1.58
CA CYS A 67 4.60 -14.84 -1.60
C CYS A 67 4.41 -14.14 -2.95
N MET A 68 3.99 -14.93 -3.93
CA MET A 68 3.38 -14.47 -5.19
C MET A 68 2.10 -13.66 -4.92
N PHE A 69 2.02 -12.44 -5.45
CA PHE A 69 0.80 -11.95 -6.11
C PHE A 69 1.22 -11.22 -7.37
N ASN A 70 1.51 -12.02 -8.41
CA ASN A 70 1.73 -11.50 -9.75
C ASN A 70 0.37 -11.13 -10.36
N ASN A 71 0.34 -9.92 -10.90
CA ASN A 71 -0.79 -9.28 -11.55
C ASN A 71 -1.36 -10.17 -12.66
N LYS A 72 -2.59 -10.68 -12.50
CA LYS A 72 -3.44 -11.14 -13.60
C LYS A 72 -4.41 -10.02 -13.94
N ASN A 73 -3.97 -9.20 -14.88
CA ASN A 73 -4.78 -8.53 -15.87
C ASN A 73 -5.97 -9.41 -16.34
N GLU A 74 -7.17 -9.14 -15.82
CA GLU A 74 -8.42 -9.57 -16.43
C GLU A 74 -9.36 -8.37 -16.60
N SER A 75 -9.70 -8.15 -17.87
CA SER A 75 -10.51 -7.06 -18.38
C SER A 75 -11.91 -7.11 -17.78
N ILE A 76 -12.30 -6.11 -16.97
CA ILE A 76 -13.71 -5.88 -16.72
C ILE A 76 -14.28 -5.27 -18.00
N LYS A 77 -14.81 -6.14 -18.87
CA LYS A 77 -15.67 -5.75 -19.96
C LYS A 77 -16.92 -5.11 -19.35
N ILE A 78 -17.14 -3.84 -19.68
CA ILE A 78 -18.44 -3.18 -19.58
C ILE A 78 -19.38 -4.04 -20.43
N GLY A 79 -20.32 -4.73 -19.78
CA GLY A 79 -21.29 -5.60 -20.43
C GLY A 79 -22.57 -5.62 -19.61
N ASP A 80 -23.49 -4.77 -20.05
CA ASP A 80 -24.95 -4.82 -19.92
C ASP A 80 -25.52 -5.88 -18.96
N ASN A 81 -26.10 -5.44 -17.84
CA ASN A 81 -27.08 -6.25 -17.12
C ASN A 81 -28.47 -5.64 -17.27
N VAL A 82 -29.19 -6.16 -18.26
CA VAL A 82 -30.62 -6.04 -18.49
C VAL A 82 -31.33 -7.14 -17.70
N ASN A 83 -32.25 -6.72 -16.82
CA ASN A 83 -33.44 -7.41 -16.31
C ASN A 83 -33.33 -8.81 -15.66
N ARG A 84 -33.69 -8.87 -14.37
CA ARG A 84 -34.91 -9.57 -13.90
C ARG A 84 -35.36 -9.04 -12.53
#